data_AF-A0A7X8X710-F1
#
_entry.id   AF-A0A7X8X710-F1
#
_cell.length_a   1.000
_cell.length_b   1.000
_cell.length_c   1.000
_cell.angle_alpha   90.00
_cell.angle_beta   90.00
_cell.angle_gamma   90.00
#
_symmetry.space_group_name_H-M   'P 1'
#
loop_
_entity.id
_entity.type
_entity.pdbx_description
1 polymer ?
#
loop_
_entity_poly.entity_id
_entity_poly.type
_entity_poly.pdbx_seq_one_letter_code
_entity_poly.pdbx_strand_id
1 'polypeptide(L)'
;FDFNVFNFVWHGMHYPNQLPHRFSFVVVFFILTLAYEAMRSVSDFSRMEIGLIGLALSLAVPVVTLLVEDIKAPSWVPWATIFFILMYVLSFLSLRTRKKRRRLMTSVLFSIMLFEIILSSISGISWLDNNEYYGSREGYTVGEVPSSIRQAATKIDELERGRSLFYRTEVKPHKTSNDPALYGLQGLSLFASTSPKSSVPFFKNIGYQNNGINSYQYRGSTLFCDSLFSIRYVIERDDTELIDNERPVVLGNQSVTVYENPYVFPLAFACSSNITSYNSSYGNPFKMQNELSRAISGEKDVMFRLLEPSIEMGLGELSTISQDQTLFHFSRVSGAVSTYELLWRTERSGPHYLNVDLRGHQVNRVEADVEGRRVTVDKGKKGITELGSVEKGVSIRLTIKFESDAKTEGEFVVHCASLDTQLLKKMSSRAEANRFTLSSFYEDRFFGVIRAEQDGHILISMPYDPGWSAKIDGEPTTIEIIDGALMVLPVKQGEHTLSMNFVPVGFFTGLYVSVGALAILIILLITTLVLHRKKKAEEDALTKSDHPEEEGRMDDAFFQELIAQKAEMTAKIASLREDRENKEEEQLA
;
A
#
# COMPACT_ATOMS: atom_id res chain seq x y z
N PHE A 1 25.80 12.40 -4.43
CA PHE A 1 24.49 12.34 -5.10
C PHE A 1 23.46 13.27 -4.47
N ASP A 2 23.91 14.36 -3.84
CA ASP A 2 23.06 15.36 -3.18
C ASP A 2 22.91 16.64 -4.02
N PHE A 3 23.19 16.54 -5.33
CA PHE A 3 23.00 17.66 -6.25
C PHE A 3 21.56 17.65 -6.74
N ASN A 4 20.73 18.48 -6.10
CA ASN A 4 19.30 18.61 -6.36
C ASN A 4 18.93 18.73 -7.84
N VAL A 5 19.77 19.40 -8.64
CA VAL A 5 19.53 19.60 -10.08
C VAL A 5 19.51 18.28 -10.85
N PHE A 6 20.48 17.39 -10.63
CA PHE A 6 20.51 16.10 -11.31
C PHE A 6 19.35 15.20 -10.85
N ASN A 7 19.01 15.27 -9.57
CA ASN A 7 17.88 14.54 -9.00
C ASN A 7 16.55 14.98 -9.66
N PHE A 8 16.36 16.30 -9.82
CA PHE A 8 15.20 16.89 -10.48
C PHE A 8 15.08 16.47 -11.95
N VAL A 9 16.17 16.56 -12.72
CA VAL A 9 16.18 16.16 -14.14
C VAL A 9 15.89 14.66 -14.28
N TRP A 10 16.52 13.82 -13.46
CA TRP A 10 16.32 12.38 -13.48
C TRP A 10 14.88 11.96 -13.14
N HIS A 11 14.16 12.80 -12.39
CA HIS A 11 12.76 12.58 -12.04
C HIS A 11 11.77 13.29 -12.96
N GLY A 12 12.17 13.58 -14.20
CA GLY A 12 11.28 14.16 -15.20
C GLY A 12 10.88 15.59 -14.84
N MET A 13 11.81 16.34 -14.25
CA MET A 13 11.61 17.72 -13.80
C MET A 13 10.57 17.84 -12.68
N HIS A 14 10.60 16.88 -11.74
CA HIS A 14 9.82 16.92 -10.51
C HIS A 14 10.63 16.39 -9.34
N TYR A 15 10.52 17.01 -8.16
CA TYR A 15 11.22 16.52 -6.98
C TYR A 15 10.51 15.28 -6.40
N PRO A 16 11.25 14.23 -6.05
CA PRO A 16 10.69 13.03 -5.46
C PRO A 16 10.21 13.30 -4.03
N ASN A 17 9.02 12.82 -3.68
CA ASN A 17 8.59 12.80 -2.29
C ASN A 17 9.29 11.67 -1.52
N GLN A 18 9.86 11.96 -0.35
CA GLN A 18 10.45 11.06 0.64
C GLN A 18 11.64 10.16 0.23
N LEU A 19 11.83 9.83 -1.06
CA LEU A 19 12.87 8.89 -1.53
C LEU A 19 13.75 9.52 -2.62
N PRO A 20 14.69 10.42 -2.25
CA PRO A 20 15.45 11.24 -3.20
C PRO A 20 16.55 10.49 -3.98
N HIS A 21 16.92 9.26 -3.59
CA HIS A 21 18.06 8.55 -4.17
C HIS A 21 17.71 7.20 -4.79
N ARG A 22 16.47 7.01 -5.24
CA ARG A 22 15.97 5.73 -5.80
C ARG A 22 16.71 5.23 -7.07
N PHE A 23 17.53 6.07 -7.69
CA PHE A 23 18.37 5.73 -8.85
C PHE A 23 19.81 5.34 -8.47
N SER A 24 20.11 5.18 -7.18
CA SER A 24 21.43 4.76 -6.69
C SER A 24 21.91 3.44 -7.31
N PHE A 25 20.99 2.57 -7.75
CA PHE A 25 21.33 1.34 -8.46
C PHE A 25 22.16 1.56 -9.73
N VAL A 26 21.97 2.69 -10.44
CA VAL A 26 22.76 3.02 -11.64
C VAL A 26 24.23 3.21 -11.28
N VAL A 27 24.48 3.86 -10.14
CA VAL A 27 25.83 4.09 -9.60
C VAL A 27 26.46 2.76 -9.20
N VAL A 28 25.69 1.86 -8.60
CA VAL A 28 26.16 0.51 -8.26
C VAL A 28 26.61 -0.21 -9.53
N PHE A 29 25.81 -0.23 -10.59
CA PHE A 29 26.20 -0.85 -11.87
C PHE A 29 27.45 -0.19 -12.47
N PHE A 30 27.51 1.14 -12.49
CA PHE A 30 28.67 1.87 -12.99
C PHE A 30 29.95 1.53 -12.23
N ILE A 31 29.92 1.55 -10.89
CA ILE A 31 31.06 1.19 -10.05
C ILE A 31 31.47 -0.27 -10.26
N LEU A 32 30.52 -1.19 -10.40
CA LEU A 32 30.82 -2.60 -10.69
C LEU A 32 31.48 -2.78 -12.06
N THR A 33 31.06 -2.04 -13.09
CA THR A 33 31.72 -2.05 -14.40
C THR A 33 33.16 -1.53 -14.30
N LEU A 34 33.38 -0.41 -13.62
CA LEU A 34 34.72 0.13 -13.38
C LEU A 34 35.59 -0.84 -12.57
N ALA A 35 35.02 -1.48 -11.56
CA ALA A 35 35.73 -2.47 -10.75
C ALA A 35 36.13 -3.70 -11.59
N TYR A 36 35.28 -4.16 -12.50
CA TYR A 36 35.61 -5.24 -13.43
C TYR A 36 36.76 -4.87 -14.37
N GLU A 37 36.75 -3.67 -14.94
CA GLU A 37 37.84 -3.18 -15.78
C GLU A 37 39.15 -3.06 -14.97
N ALA A 38 39.11 -2.46 -13.79
CA ALA A 38 40.25 -2.35 -12.89
C ALA A 38 40.82 -3.74 -12.49
N MET A 39 39.94 -4.72 -12.24
CA MET A 39 40.32 -6.11 -11.93
C MET A 39 41.07 -6.80 -13.07
N ARG A 40 40.82 -6.43 -14.33
CA ARG A 40 41.56 -6.96 -15.49
C ARG A 40 42.97 -6.37 -15.59
N SER A 41 43.15 -5.14 -15.10
CA SER A 41 44.38 -4.35 -15.17
C SER A 41 45.13 -4.19 -13.84
N VAL A 42 44.89 -5.07 -12.85
CA VAL A 42 45.53 -5.00 -11.51
C VAL A 42 47.07 -4.99 -11.58
N SER A 43 47.68 -5.56 -12.63
CA SER A 43 49.13 -5.54 -12.82
C SER A 43 49.71 -4.15 -13.09
N ASP A 44 48.88 -3.24 -13.59
CA ASP A 44 49.29 -1.94 -14.12
C ASP A 44 49.51 -0.94 -12.97
N PHE A 45 48.87 -1.20 -11.82
CA PHE A 45 49.08 -0.45 -10.58
C PHE A 45 50.35 -0.92 -9.85
N SER A 46 51.17 0.01 -9.37
CA SER A 46 52.36 -0.24 -8.56
C SER A 46 51.99 -0.67 -7.13
N ARG A 47 52.93 -1.30 -6.40
CA ARG A 47 52.69 -1.69 -4.99
C ARG A 47 52.46 -0.48 -4.10
N MET A 48 53.15 0.62 -4.42
CA MET A 48 53.07 1.86 -3.67
C MET A 48 51.70 2.52 -3.87
N GLU A 49 51.15 2.54 -5.08
CA GLU A 49 49.80 3.06 -5.34
C GLU A 49 48.73 2.26 -4.60
N ILE A 50 48.77 0.92 -4.69
CA ILE A 50 47.82 0.05 -3.97
C ILE A 50 47.92 0.27 -2.45
N GLY A 51 49.14 0.38 -1.92
CA GLY A 51 49.37 0.61 -0.49
C GLY A 51 48.93 2.00 -0.03
N LEU A 52 49.20 3.05 -0.80
CA LEU A 52 48.81 4.42 -0.49
C LEU A 52 47.30 4.62 -0.54
N ILE A 53 46.61 4.01 -1.51
CA ILE A 53 45.14 4.02 -1.56
C ILE A 53 44.56 3.30 -0.34
N GLY A 54 45.11 2.13 0.01
CA GLY A 54 44.70 1.39 1.21
C GLY A 54 44.88 2.19 2.49
N LEU A 55 46.03 2.86 2.64
CA LEU A 55 46.31 3.75 3.76
C LEU A 55 45.35 4.94 3.80
N ALA A 56 45.13 5.59 2.66
CA ALA A 56 44.21 6.73 2.55
C ALA A 56 42.77 6.32 2.95
N LEU A 57 42.28 5.17 2.46
CA LEU A 57 40.96 4.65 2.83
C LEU A 57 40.89 4.28 4.31
N SER A 58 41.94 3.67 4.86
CA SER A 58 42.00 3.31 6.29
C SER A 58 42.00 4.54 7.20
N LEU A 59 42.67 5.63 6.80
CA LEU A 59 42.67 6.91 7.51
C LEU A 59 41.37 7.70 7.32
N ALA A 60 40.67 7.50 6.21
CA ALA A 60 39.36 8.12 5.99
C ALA A 60 38.30 7.60 6.96
N VAL A 61 38.35 6.32 7.37
CA VAL A 61 37.38 5.72 8.30
C VAL A 61 37.25 6.50 9.63
N PRO A 62 38.32 6.75 10.41
CA PRO A 62 38.20 7.53 11.65
C PRO A 62 37.82 9.00 11.38
N VAL A 63 38.27 9.59 10.27
CA VAL A 63 37.88 10.95 9.90
C VAL A 63 36.37 11.04 9.67
N VAL A 64 35.80 10.11 8.89
CA VAL A 64 34.34 10.05 8.66
C VAL A 64 33.60 9.79 9.98
N THR A 65 34.13 8.91 10.84
CA THR A 65 33.52 8.60 12.14
C THR A 65 33.48 9.81 13.08
N LEU A 66 34.46 10.71 12.99
CA LEU A 66 34.50 11.95 13.78
C LEU A 66 33.67 13.09 13.18
N LEU A 67 33.56 13.15 11.85
CA LEU A 67 32.88 14.25 11.15
C LEU A 67 31.36 14.03 11.01
N VAL A 68 30.90 12.78 11.07
CA VAL A 68 29.48 12.46 10.95
C VAL A 68 28.94 12.17 12.36
N GLU A 69 28.25 13.16 12.93
CA GLU A 69 27.76 13.11 14.32
C GLU A 69 26.72 12.00 14.55
N ASP A 70 25.99 11.57 13.51
CA ASP A 70 24.88 10.61 13.59
C ASP A 70 25.15 9.28 12.85
N ILE A 71 26.36 8.71 12.98
CA ILE A 71 26.60 7.36 12.43
C ILE A 71 25.81 6.31 13.22
N LYS A 72 24.74 5.82 12.59
CA LYS A 72 23.91 4.70 13.03
C LYS A 72 24.59 3.35 12.78
N ALA A 73 25.67 3.06 13.50
CA ALA A 73 26.38 1.77 13.41
C ALA A 73 27.00 1.35 14.75
N PRO A 74 27.17 0.04 15.01
CA PRO A 74 27.92 -0.45 16.17
C PRO A 74 29.37 0.06 16.19
N SER A 75 29.94 0.25 17.39
CA SER A 75 31.30 0.78 17.59
C SER A 75 32.44 -0.08 17.01
N TRP A 76 32.18 -1.35 16.71
CA TRP A 76 33.15 -2.24 16.08
C TRP A 76 33.25 -2.06 14.55
N VAL A 77 32.24 -1.45 13.91
CA VAL A 77 32.15 -1.34 12.45
C VAL A 77 33.35 -0.61 11.83
N PRO A 78 33.80 0.56 12.36
CA PRO A 78 34.99 1.24 11.82
C PRO A 78 36.25 0.34 11.82
N TRP A 79 36.43 -0.45 12.87
CA TRP A 79 37.58 -1.36 12.99
C TRP A 79 37.51 -2.52 12.01
N ALA A 80 36.31 -3.10 11.82
CA ALA A 80 36.09 -4.13 10.81
C ALA A 80 36.32 -3.60 9.39
N THR A 81 35.88 -2.38 9.08
CA THR A 81 36.14 -1.73 7.79
C THR A 81 37.62 -1.57 7.50
N ILE A 82 38.40 -1.08 8.48
CA ILE A 82 39.87 -0.97 8.34
C ILE A 82 40.50 -2.35 8.11
N PHE A 83 40.04 -3.36 8.86
CA PHE A 83 40.50 -4.73 8.69
C PHE A 83 40.24 -5.27 7.27
N PHE A 84 39.04 -5.09 6.72
CA PHE A 84 38.73 -5.51 5.35
C PHE A 84 39.52 -4.74 4.29
N ILE A 85 39.72 -3.42 4.47
CA ILE A 85 40.59 -2.63 3.58
C ILE A 85 42.00 -3.22 3.54
N LEU A 86 42.57 -3.58 4.70
CA LEU A 86 43.89 -4.22 4.78
C LEU A 86 43.88 -5.59 4.07
N MET A 87 42.84 -6.40 4.27
CA MET A 87 42.70 -7.68 3.55
C MET A 87 42.61 -7.49 2.03
N TYR A 88 41.93 -6.43 1.55
CA TYR A 88 41.85 -6.09 0.14
C TYR A 88 43.21 -5.67 -0.42
N VAL A 89 43.92 -4.78 0.26
CA VAL A 89 45.28 -4.37 -0.11
C VAL A 89 46.19 -5.59 -0.26
N LEU A 90 46.18 -6.49 0.74
CA LEU A 90 46.97 -7.72 0.68
C LEU A 90 46.55 -8.61 -0.48
N SER A 91 45.26 -8.76 -0.73
CA SER A 91 44.72 -9.56 -1.84
C SER A 91 45.15 -8.99 -3.21
N PHE A 92 45.07 -7.68 -3.40
CA PHE A 92 45.49 -6.99 -4.63
C PHE A 92 47.01 -7.05 -4.86
N LEU A 93 47.83 -6.82 -3.83
CA LEU A 93 49.29 -6.96 -3.90
C LEU A 93 49.71 -8.38 -4.28
N SER A 94 48.99 -9.36 -3.75
CA SER A 94 49.22 -10.77 -4.03
C SER A 94 48.80 -11.09 -5.48
N LEU A 95 47.62 -10.65 -5.94
CA LEU A 95 47.10 -10.87 -7.30
C LEU A 95 48.06 -10.32 -8.37
N ARG A 96 48.72 -9.21 -8.07
CA ARG A 96 49.77 -8.61 -8.93
C ARG A 96 51.02 -9.49 -9.07
N THR A 97 51.46 -10.15 -8.01
CA THR A 97 52.79 -10.78 -7.95
C THR A 97 52.79 -12.27 -8.29
N ARG A 98 51.69 -12.99 -8.06
CA ARG A 98 51.63 -14.46 -8.13
C ARG A 98 50.78 -14.97 -9.29
N LYS A 99 51.21 -14.70 -10.53
CA LYS A 99 50.48 -15.07 -11.77
C LYS A 99 50.05 -16.55 -11.82
N LYS A 100 50.89 -17.49 -11.34
CA LYS A 100 50.58 -18.94 -11.31
C LYS A 100 49.46 -19.35 -10.33
N ARG A 101 49.15 -18.52 -9.33
CA ARG A 101 48.10 -18.77 -8.32
C ARG A 101 46.87 -17.87 -8.49
N ARG A 102 46.77 -17.13 -9.61
CA ARG A 102 45.71 -16.13 -9.82
C ARG A 102 44.30 -16.66 -9.55
N ARG A 103 43.96 -17.87 -10.01
CA ARG A 103 42.65 -18.50 -9.74
C ARG A 103 42.35 -18.62 -8.25
N LEU A 104 43.26 -19.22 -7.49
CA LEU A 104 43.13 -19.37 -6.03
C LEU A 104 42.95 -18.01 -5.34
N MET A 105 43.69 -17.00 -5.79
CA MET A 105 43.70 -15.68 -5.18
C MET A 105 42.46 -14.86 -5.51
N THR A 106 41.91 -15.04 -6.71
CA THR A 106 40.58 -14.53 -7.06
C THR A 106 39.51 -15.21 -6.21
N SER A 107 39.60 -16.52 -5.95
CA SER A 107 38.69 -17.22 -5.04
C SER A 107 38.80 -16.72 -3.59
N VAL A 108 40.01 -16.43 -3.11
CA VAL A 108 40.23 -15.83 -1.77
C VAL A 108 39.61 -14.43 -1.71
N LEU A 109 39.87 -13.56 -2.69
CA LEU A 109 39.27 -12.22 -2.75
C LEU A 109 37.74 -12.31 -2.76
N PHE A 110 37.17 -13.19 -3.58
CA PHE A 110 35.73 -13.43 -3.61
C PHE A 110 35.19 -13.89 -2.26
N SER A 111 35.91 -14.78 -1.56
CA SER A 111 35.51 -15.25 -0.23
C SER A 111 35.54 -14.14 0.81
N ILE A 112 36.53 -13.24 0.75
CA ILE A 112 36.61 -12.06 1.64
C ILE A 112 35.44 -11.12 1.38
N MET A 113 35.16 -10.82 0.11
CA MET A 113 34.02 -9.97 -0.27
C MET A 113 32.68 -10.58 0.15
N LEU A 114 32.50 -11.88 -0.04
CA LEU A 114 31.30 -12.58 0.37
C LEU A 114 31.13 -12.55 1.89
N PHE A 115 32.21 -12.77 2.63
CA PHE A 115 32.19 -12.70 4.09
C PHE A 115 31.88 -11.28 4.59
N GLU A 116 32.50 -10.25 4.00
CA GLU A 116 32.20 -8.85 4.31
C GLU A 116 30.72 -8.53 4.05
N ILE A 117 30.20 -8.89 2.88
CA ILE A 117 28.80 -8.64 2.51
C ILE A 117 27.86 -9.35 3.50
N ILE A 118 28.13 -10.60 3.85
CA ILE A 118 27.32 -11.36 4.83
C ILE A 118 27.39 -10.68 6.21
N LEU A 119 28.57 -10.37 6.70
CA LEU A 119 28.75 -9.74 8.01
C LEU A 119 28.07 -8.37 8.06
N SER A 120 28.30 -7.54 7.05
CA SER A 120 27.68 -6.22 6.90
C SER A 120 26.16 -6.33 6.83
N SER A 121 25.62 -7.25 6.03
CA SER A 121 24.17 -7.47 5.90
C SER A 121 23.53 -7.93 7.21
N ILE A 122 24.12 -8.92 7.88
CA ILE A 122 23.60 -9.43 9.16
C ILE A 122 23.66 -8.32 10.22
N SER A 123 24.79 -7.62 10.33
CA SER A 123 24.94 -6.53 11.29
C SER A 123 24.00 -5.36 11.03
N GLY A 124 23.82 -5.00 9.75
CA GLY A 124 22.96 -3.90 9.34
C GLY A 124 21.50 -4.22 9.59
N ILE A 125 21.04 -5.42 9.20
CA ILE A 125 19.67 -5.88 9.46
C ILE A 125 19.43 -5.99 10.97
N SER A 126 20.36 -6.57 11.73
CA SER A 126 20.23 -6.69 13.18
C SER A 126 20.18 -5.33 13.87
N TRP A 127 21.00 -4.37 13.45
CA TRP A 127 20.96 -3.00 13.97
C TRP A 127 19.62 -2.33 13.63
N LEU A 128 19.17 -2.42 12.37
CA LEU A 128 17.87 -1.88 11.95
C LEU A 128 16.71 -2.49 12.75
N ASP A 129 16.72 -3.80 13.00
CA ASP A 129 15.69 -4.51 13.76
C ASP A 129 15.59 -4.03 15.22
N ASN A 130 16.72 -3.65 15.83
CA ASN A 130 16.77 -3.21 17.22
C ASN A 130 16.63 -1.68 17.41
N ASN A 131 16.89 -0.89 16.36
CA ASN A 131 17.01 0.56 16.46
C ASN A 131 15.98 1.33 15.63
N GLU A 132 15.31 0.70 14.67
CA GLU A 132 14.30 1.33 13.84
C GLU A 132 12.95 0.61 14.01
N TYR A 133 11.86 1.37 13.89
CA TYR A 133 10.52 0.81 14.01
C TYR A 133 10.00 0.33 12.64
N TYR A 134 9.90 -0.98 12.47
CA TYR A 134 9.18 -1.62 11.36
C TYR A 134 8.14 -2.57 11.92
N GLY A 135 6.98 -2.68 11.26
CA GLY A 135 5.97 -3.60 11.77
C GLY A 135 6.38 -5.05 11.50
N SER A 136 6.21 -5.88 12.53
CA SER A 136 6.67 -7.27 12.51
C SER A 136 5.87 -8.14 11.54
N ARG A 137 6.51 -9.19 11.02
CA ARG A 137 5.85 -10.21 10.20
C ARG A 137 4.66 -10.84 10.94
N GLU A 138 4.79 -11.03 12.25
CA GLU A 138 3.73 -11.49 13.13
C GLU A 138 2.55 -10.51 13.14
N GLY A 139 2.82 -9.21 13.28
CA GLY A 139 1.78 -8.19 13.27
C GLY A 139 1.00 -8.07 11.96
N TYR A 140 1.57 -8.44 10.81
CA TYR A 140 0.94 -8.25 9.49
C TYR A 140 0.44 -9.52 8.82
N THR A 141 1.16 -10.64 8.98
CA THR A 141 0.97 -11.80 8.10
C THR A 141 0.60 -13.07 8.85
N VAL A 142 1.36 -13.44 9.88
CA VAL A 142 1.28 -14.78 10.51
C VAL A 142 0.84 -14.79 11.97
N GLY A 143 0.74 -13.63 12.62
CA GLY A 143 0.29 -13.57 14.00
C GLY A 143 -1.15 -14.03 14.14
N GLU A 144 -1.56 -14.23 15.38
CA GLU A 144 -2.90 -14.69 15.73
C GLU A 144 -3.98 -13.76 15.17
N VAL A 145 -3.87 -12.46 15.40
CA VAL A 145 -4.85 -11.46 14.94
C VAL A 145 -5.00 -11.43 13.40
N PRO A 146 -3.94 -11.27 12.57
CA PRO A 146 -4.06 -11.38 11.12
C PRO A 146 -4.67 -12.70 10.63
N SER A 147 -4.35 -13.81 11.30
CA SER A 147 -4.88 -15.13 10.95
C SER A 147 -6.37 -15.25 11.30
N SER A 148 -6.78 -14.75 12.46
CA SER A 148 -8.18 -14.65 12.91
C SER A 148 -9.01 -13.76 11.99
N ILE A 149 -8.48 -12.62 11.53
CA ILE A 149 -9.16 -11.77 10.54
C ILE A 149 -9.37 -12.50 9.22
N ARG A 150 -8.36 -13.19 8.69
CA ARG A 150 -8.50 -13.99 7.45
C ARG A 150 -9.49 -15.13 7.61
N GLN A 151 -9.49 -15.81 8.76
CA GLN A 151 -10.47 -16.85 9.05
C GLN A 151 -11.89 -16.28 9.14
N ALA A 152 -12.06 -15.13 9.79
CA ALA A 152 -13.34 -14.42 9.82
C ALA A 152 -13.80 -14.04 8.41
N ALA A 153 -12.89 -13.53 7.55
CA ALA A 153 -13.17 -13.23 6.16
C ALA A 153 -13.71 -14.45 5.39
N THR A 154 -13.02 -15.60 5.48
CA THR A 154 -13.49 -16.83 4.82
C THR A 154 -14.87 -17.28 5.31
N LYS A 155 -15.13 -17.19 6.62
CA LYS A 155 -16.45 -17.54 7.19
C LYS A 155 -17.55 -16.55 6.76
N ILE A 156 -17.24 -15.26 6.66
CA ILE A 156 -18.15 -14.25 6.11
C ILE A 156 -18.50 -14.61 4.66
N ASP A 157 -17.51 -14.96 3.83
CA ASP A 157 -17.74 -15.38 2.44
C ASP A 157 -18.62 -16.63 2.34
N GLU A 158 -18.50 -17.56 3.29
CA GLU A 158 -19.38 -18.73 3.40
C GLU A 158 -20.81 -18.35 3.79
N LEU A 159 -20.99 -17.42 4.74
CA LEU A 159 -22.31 -16.92 5.16
C LEU A 159 -23.03 -16.20 4.01
N GLU A 160 -22.29 -15.45 3.20
CA GLU A 160 -22.82 -14.66 2.09
C GLU A 160 -23.04 -15.47 0.81
N ARG A 161 -22.48 -16.69 0.74
CA ARG A 161 -22.63 -17.57 -0.42
C ARG A 161 -24.10 -17.87 -0.68
N GLY A 162 -24.62 -17.34 -1.79
CA GLY A 162 -26.02 -17.47 -2.19
C GLY A 162 -26.98 -16.45 -1.55
N ARG A 163 -26.50 -15.59 -0.64
CA ARG A 163 -27.28 -14.47 -0.08
C ARG A 163 -27.07 -13.17 -0.84
N SER A 164 -25.81 -12.86 -1.17
CA SER A 164 -25.45 -11.64 -1.89
C SER A 164 -24.29 -11.88 -2.84
N LEU A 165 -24.29 -11.17 -3.97
CA LEU A 165 -23.13 -11.09 -4.87
C LEU A 165 -22.13 -10.01 -4.45
N PHE A 166 -22.50 -9.15 -3.49
CA PHE A 166 -21.70 -8.02 -3.05
C PHE A 166 -21.99 -7.67 -1.59
N TYR A 167 -20.93 -7.43 -0.82
CA TYR A 167 -20.97 -6.86 0.53
C TYR A 167 -19.60 -6.25 0.81
N ARG A 168 -19.54 -5.27 1.72
CA ARG A 168 -18.27 -4.77 2.21
C ARG A 168 -17.97 -5.20 3.64
N THR A 169 -16.68 -5.34 3.90
CA THR A 169 -16.14 -5.65 5.22
C THR A 169 -14.99 -4.70 5.56
N GLU A 170 -15.02 -4.16 6.77
CA GLU A 170 -13.96 -3.29 7.31
C GLU A 170 -13.37 -3.87 8.61
N VAL A 171 -12.20 -3.36 9.00
CA VAL A 171 -11.50 -3.79 10.22
C VAL A 171 -11.31 -2.59 11.15
N LYS A 172 -11.70 -2.74 12.42
CA LYS A 172 -11.47 -1.74 13.48
C LYS A 172 -10.72 -2.31 14.69
N PRO A 173 -9.86 -1.53 15.36
CA PRO A 173 -9.22 -0.35 14.79
C PRO A 173 -8.33 -0.75 13.59
N HIS A 174 -8.16 0.14 12.62
CA HIS A 174 -7.28 -0.04 11.46
C HIS A 174 -5.77 -0.20 11.87
N LYS A 175 -4.95 -0.91 11.10
CA LYS A 175 -3.48 -1.03 11.25
C LYS A 175 -2.76 -0.16 10.24
N THR A 176 -3.33 -0.10 9.05
CA THR A 176 -2.84 0.61 7.88
C THR A 176 -3.97 1.41 7.25
N SER A 177 -3.66 2.23 6.25
CA SER A 177 -4.68 2.88 5.44
C SER A 177 -5.48 1.92 4.55
N ASN A 178 -4.99 0.69 4.36
CA ASN A 178 -5.48 -0.28 3.36
C ASN A 178 -5.72 -1.66 3.99
N ASP A 179 -6.24 -1.72 5.22
CA ASP A 179 -6.53 -2.99 5.90
C ASP A 179 -7.39 -3.94 5.05
N PRO A 180 -8.42 -3.47 4.30
CA PRO A 180 -9.14 -4.35 3.40
C PRO A 180 -8.23 -5.06 2.38
N ALA A 181 -7.33 -4.33 1.71
CA ALA A 181 -6.39 -4.93 0.77
C ALA A 181 -5.39 -5.88 1.45
N LEU A 182 -4.97 -5.58 2.68
CA LEU A 182 -4.06 -6.43 3.46
C LEU A 182 -4.68 -7.80 3.79
N TYR A 183 -6.00 -7.85 3.98
CA TYR A 183 -6.72 -9.07 4.36
C TYR A 183 -7.55 -9.68 3.23
N GLY A 184 -7.56 -9.08 2.03
CA GLY A 184 -8.33 -9.56 0.88
C GLY A 184 -9.84 -9.30 0.99
N LEU A 185 -10.22 -8.24 1.69
CA LEU A 185 -11.62 -7.84 1.91
C LEU A 185 -12.07 -6.83 0.85
N GLN A 186 -13.35 -6.89 0.48
CA GLN A 186 -14.01 -5.80 -0.25
C GLN A 186 -14.31 -4.65 0.74
N GLY A 187 -13.38 -3.73 0.93
CA GLY A 187 -13.56 -2.58 1.84
C GLY A 187 -13.89 -1.28 1.12
N LEU A 188 -14.16 -0.24 1.92
CA LEU A 188 -14.24 1.16 1.50
C LEU A 188 -12.89 1.87 1.65
N SER A 189 -12.10 1.54 2.68
CA SER A 189 -10.82 2.19 2.98
C SER A 189 -9.84 2.08 1.81
N LEU A 190 -9.32 3.22 1.35
CA LEU A 190 -8.37 3.29 0.25
C LEU A 190 -7.31 4.38 0.49
N PHE A 191 -6.06 4.05 0.22
CA PHE A 191 -4.94 4.96 -0.01
C PHE A 191 -4.15 4.45 -1.20
N ALA A 192 -4.26 5.16 -2.33
CA ALA A 192 -3.60 4.82 -3.57
C ALA A 192 -3.26 6.07 -4.37
N SER A 193 -2.07 6.14 -4.97
CA SER A 193 -1.67 7.29 -5.82
C SER A 193 -2.54 7.48 -7.07
N THR A 194 -3.25 6.44 -7.48
CA THR A 194 -4.19 6.46 -8.60
C THR A 194 -5.62 6.83 -8.19
N SER A 195 -5.91 6.94 -6.89
CA SER A 195 -7.26 7.30 -6.42
C SER A 195 -7.58 8.75 -6.80
N PRO A 196 -8.78 9.04 -7.32
CA PRO A 196 -9.22 10.40 -7.60
C PRO A 196 -9.19 11.28 -6.35
N LYS A 197 -8.60 12.48 -6.47
CA LYS A 197 -8.58 13.50 -5.40
C LYS A 197 -9.97 14.09 -5.15
N SER A 198 -10.85 14.08 -6.15
CA SER A 198 -12.17 14.70 -6.09
C SER A 198 -13.09 14.12 -5.02
N SER A 199 -12.92 12.84 -4.66
CA SER A 199 -13.76 12.17 -3.66
C SER A 199 -13.34 12.48 -2.22
N VAL A 200 -12.09 12.95 -2.02
CA VAL A 200 -11.52 13.15 -0.67
C VAL A 200 -12.27 14.22 0.14
N PRO A 201 -12.66 15.40 -0.42
CA PRO A 201 -13.47 16.39 0.30
C PRO A 201 -14.80 15.84 0.81
N PHE A 202 -15.53 15.06 0.00
CA PHE A 202 -16.80 14.45 0.41
C PHE A 202 -16.61 13.57 1.66
N PHE A 203 -15.68 12.61 1.60
CA PHE A 203 -15.39 11.73 2.74
C PHE A 203 -14.96 12.51 3.98
N LYS A 204 -14.14 13.55 3.81
CA LYS A 204 -13.76 14.46 4.90
C LYS A 204 -14.98 15.13 5.53
N ASN A 205 -15.87 15.67 4.71
CA ASN A 205 -16.98 16.49 5.14
C ASN A 205 -18.08 15.67 5.82
N ILE A 206 -18.25 14.39 5.45
CA ILE A 206 -19.16 13.48 6.15
C ILE A 206 -18.53 12.80 7.38
N GLY A 207 -17.24 13.02 7.66
CA GLY A 207 -16.62 12.66 8.95
C GLY A 207 -15.47 11.64 8.90
N TYR A 208 -15.12 11.11 7.72
CA TYR A 208 -14.01 10.18 7.59
C TYR A 208 -12.65 10.88 7.66
N GLN A 209 -11.69 10.19 8.27
CA GLN A 209 -10.29 10.65 8.29
C GLN A 209 -9.61 10.39 6.94
N ASN A 210 -8.77 11.33 6.50
CA ASN A 210 -8.00 11.23 5.25
C ASN A 210 -6.72 12.08 5.29
N ASN A 211 -5.91 11.97 4.23
CA ASN A 211 -4.69 12.76 4.03
C ASN A 211 -4.89 14.02 3.17
N GLY A 212 -6.12 14.32 2.74
CA GLY A 212 -6.43 15.48 1.88
C GLY A 212 -6.02 15.36 0.40
N ILE A 213 -5.49 14.21 -0.03
CA ILE A 213 -4.95 14.03 -1.40
C ILE A 213 -5.55 12.82 -2.09
N ASN A 214 -5.36 11.63 -1.53
CA ASN A 214 -5.61 10.36 -2.22
C ASN A 214 -5.91 9.21 -1.24
N SER A 215 -6.50 9.53 -0.09
CA SER A 215 -7.06 8.53 0.81
C SER A 215 -8.41 8.93 1.38
N TYR A 216 -9.14 7.92 1.80
CA TYR A 216 -10.23 7.97 2.77
C TYR A 216 -10.22 6.64 3.51
N GLN A 217 -10.26 6.71 4.84
CA GLN A 217 -10.11 5.55 5.73
C GLN A 217 -11.40 5.34 6.49
N TYR A 218 -11.80 4.09 6.77
CA TYR A 218 -12.99 3.75 7.56
C TYR A 218 -13.10 4.45 8.92
N ARG A 219 -11.96 4.94 9.47
CA ARG A 219 -11.95 5.76 10.67
C ARG A 219 -12.91 6.96 10.54
N GLY A 220 -13.82 7.09 11.49
CA GLY A 220 -14.84 8.13 11.50
C GLY A 220 -16.12 7.77 10.74
N SER A 221 -16.30 6.50 10.40
CA SER A 221 -17.61 6.01 9.95
C SER A 221 -18.65 6.11 11.06
N THR A 222 -19.91 6.28 10.65
CA THR A 222 -21.10 6.15 11.49
C THR A 222 -21.90 4.94 11.00
N LEU A 223 -22.85 4.44 11.80
CA LEU A 223 -23.72 3.36 11.36
C LEU A 223 -24.56 3.75 10.11
N PHE A 224 -24.86 5.03 9.91
CA PHE A 224 -25.45 5.52 8.66
C PHE A 224 -24.50 5.37 7.47
N CYS A 225 -23.24 5.78 7.60
CA CYS A 225 -22.27 5.64 6.52
C CYS A 225 -21.93 4.17 6.24
N ASP A 226 -21.83 3.33 7.28
CA ASP A 226 -21.69 1.87 7.12
C ASP A 226 -22.83 1.31 6.27
N SER A 227 -24.06 1.74 6.57
CA SER A 227 -25.25 1.34 5.84
C SER A 227 -25.23 1.82 4.39
N LEU A 228 -24.92 3.11 4.16
CA LEU A 228 -24.89 3.73 2.83
C LEU A 228 -23.84 3.09 1.91
N PHE A 229 -22.64 2.81 2.42
CA PHE A 229 -21.53 2.23 1.64
C PHE A 229 -21.53 0.71 1.59
N SER A 230 -22.66 0.09 1.98
CA SER A 230 -22.85 -1.36 1.97
C SER A 230 -21.84 -2.13 2.82
N ILE A 231 -21.33 -1.52 3.90
CA ILE A 231 -20.48 -2.15 4.90
C ILE A 231 -21.39 -3.01 5.79
N ARG A 232 -21.42 -4.30 5.47
CA ARG A 232 -22.23 -5.29 6.17
C ARG A 232 -21.51 -5.86 7.38
N TYR A 233 -20.19 -6.06 7.27
CA TYR A 233 -19.42 -6.66 8.36
C TYR A 233 -18.33 -5.72 8.84
N VAL A 234 -18.14 -5.68 10.16
CA VAL A 234 -17.03 -4.99 10.79
C VAL A 234 -16.32 -5.97 11.70
N ILE A 235 -15.05 -6.25 11.39
CA ILE A 235 -14.18 -7.12 12.19
C ILE A 235 -13.46 -6.23 13.20
N GLU A 236 -13.79 -6.39 14.47
CA GLU A 236 -13.09 -5.79 15.58
C GLU A 236 -11.96 -6.70 16.04
N ARG A 237 -10.73 -6.20 16.15
CA ARG A 237 -9.53 -7.01 16.46
C ARG A 237 -8.83 -6.68 17.77
N ASP A 238 -9.38 -5.73 18.50
CA ASP A 238 -8.97 -5.32 19.84
C ASP A 238 -10.26 -5.23 20.65
N ASP A 239 -10.26 -5.74 21.89
CA ASP A 239 -11.42 -5.57 22.78
C ASP A 239 -11.56 -4.08 23.09
N THR A 240 -12.54 -3.42 22.48
CA THR A 240 -12.83 -2.03 22.77
C THR A 240 -13.86 -1.98 23.89
N GLU A 241 -13.74 -1.01 24.81
CA GLU A 241 -14.79 -0.78 25.81
C GLU A 241 -16.10 -0.23 25.18
N LEU A 242 -16.19 -0.15 23.85
CA LEU A 242 -17.38 0.29 23.15
C LEU A 242 -18.44 -0.81 23.19
N ILE A 243 -19.65 -0.42 23.60
CA ILE A 243 -20.81 -1.30 23.51
C ILE A 243 -21.50 -1.01 22.19
N ASP A 244 -21.83 -2.05 21.44
CA ASP A 244 -22.57 -1.98 20.18
C ASP A 244 -23.80 -2.89 20.24
N ASN A 245 -24.94 -2.29 20.56
CA ASN A 245 -26.23 -2.96 20.65
C ASN A 245 -26.97 -2.98 19.29
N GLU A 246 -26.50 -2.20 18.31
CA GLU A 246 -27.16 -2.04 17.02
C GLU A 246 -26.70 -3.06 15.99
N ARG A 247 -25.46 -3.56 16.11
CA ARG A 247 -24.90 -4.61 15.26
C ARG A 247 -24.77 -5.92 16.06
N PRO A 248 -25.51 -6.99 15.73
CA PRO A 248 -25.31 -8.28 16.39
C PRO A 248 -23.92 -8.87 16.09
N VAL A 249 -23.34 -9.53 17.08
CA VAL A 249 -22.15 -10.36 16.90
C VAL A 249 -22.54 -11.67 16.21
N VAL A 250 -21.93 -11.95 15.05
CA VAL A 250 -22.26 -13.13 14.23
C VAL A 250 -21.15 -14.16 14.18
N LEU A 251 -19.90 -13.72 14.33
CA LEU A 251 -18.71 -14.57 14.37
C LEU A 251 -17.72 -13.96 15.35
N GLY A 252 -16.75 -14.76 15.80
CA GLY A 252 -15.66 -14.27 16.63
C GLY A 252 -14.83 -15.40 17.22
N ASN A 253 -13.72 -15.03 17.81
CA ASN A 253 -12.85 -15.87 18.62
C ASN A 253 -12.15 -14.99 19.69
N GLN A 254 -11.09 -15.48 20.31
CA GLN A 254 -10.37 -14.72 21.36
C GLN A 254 -9.64 -13.48 20.83
N SER A 255 -9.33 -13.42 19.52
CA SER A 255 -8.57 -12.33 18.91
C SER A 255 -9.43 -11.35 18.10
N VAL A 256 -10.63 -11.75 17.64
CA VAL A 256 -11.53 -10.88 16.87
C VAL A 256 -13.00 -11.12 17.17
N THR A 257 -13.80 -10.07 17.05
CA THR A 257 -15.27 -10.10 17.08
C THR A 257 -15.80 -9.56 15.76
N VAL A 258 -16.80 -10.21 15.17
CA VAL A 258 -17.41 -9.81 13.90
C VAL A 258 -18.84 -9.37 14.13
N TYR A 259 -19.09 -8.11 13.81
CA TYR A 259 -20.41 -7.48 13.89
C TYR A 259 -21.06 -7.45 12.50
N GLU A 260 -22.36 -7.74 12.44
CA GLU A 260 -23.17 -7.59 11.22
C GLU A 260 -24.03 -6.32 11.34
N ASN A 261 -24.05 -5.49 10.30
CA ASN A 261 -24.91 -4.32 10.17
C ASN A 261 -26.27 -4.74 9.56
N PRO A 262 -27.39 -4.69 10.31
CA PRO A 262 -28.70 -5.08 9.79
C PRO A 262 -29.38 -3.96 8.96
N TYR A 263 -28.75 -2.79 8.83
CA TYR A 263 -29.30 -1.61 8.16
C TYR A 263 -28.70 -1.36 6.77
N VAL A 264 -27.91 -2.30 6.25
CA VAL A 264 -27.16 -2.17 4.98
C VAL A 264 -28.04 -1.76 3.81
N PHE A 265 -27.58 -0.78 3.03
CA PHE A 265 -28.19 -0.41 1.76
C PHE A 265 -27.56 -1.26 0.64
N PRO A 266 -28.32 -1.59 -0.43
CA PRO A 266 -27.76 -2.26 -1.60
C PRO A 266 -26.70 -1.38 -2.29
N LEU A 267 -25.81 -2.00 -3.07
CA LEU A 267 -24.75 -1.32 -3.84
C LEU A 267 -25.27 -0.14 -4.67
N ALA A 268 -26.47 -0.32 -5.23
CA ALA A 268 -27.18 0.74 -5.92
C ALA A 268 -28.69 0.64 -5.63
N PHE A 269 -29.37 1.78 -5.64
CA PHE A 269 -30.82 1.87 -5.43
C PHE A 269 -31.39 3.17 -6.00
N ALA A 270 -32.68 3.16 -6.31
CA ALA A 270 -33.37 4.36 -6.77
C ALA A 270 -33.63 5.33 -5.60
N CYS A 271 -33.38 6.61 -5.83
CA CYS A 271 -33.46 7.68 -4.85
C CYS A 271 -34.07 8.94 -5.47
N SER A 272 -34.35 9.94 -4.63
CA SER A 272 -34.93 11.22 -5.05
C SER A 272 -34.00 11.99 -5.98
N SER A 273 -34.58 12.73 -6.93
CA SER A 273 -33.82 13.66 -7.78
C SER A 273 -33.13 14.79 -7.02
N ASN A 274 -33.46 15.01 -5.75
CA ASN A 274 -32.75 15.97 -4.89
C ASN A 274 -31.27 15.62 -4.71
N ILE A 275 -30.88 14.36 -4.95
CA ILE A 275 -29.49 13.90 -4.80
C ILE A 275 -28.51 14.69 -5.67
N THR A 276 -28.91 15.13 -6.86
CA THR A 276 -28.05 15.88 -7.79
C THR A 276 -27.71 17.28 -7.30
N SER A 277 -28.47 17.80 -6.32
CA SER A 277 -28.23 19.10 -5.69
C SER A 277 -27.40 19.00 -4.41
N TYR A 278 -27.02 17.79 -3.98
CA TYR A 278 -26.19 17.61 -2.79
C TYR A 278 -24.75 18.09 -3.05
N ASN A 279 -24.27 18.94 -2.15
CA ASN A 279 -22.90 19.43 -2.13
C ASN A 279 -22.49 19.57 -0.67
N SER A 280 -21.39 18.94 -0.27
CA SER A 280 -20.96 18.94 1.13
C SER A 280 -20.09 20.16 1.44
N SER A 281 -20.00 20.48 2.72
CA SER A 281 -19.13 21.54 3.22
C SER A 281 -18.42 21.09 4.49
N TYR A 282 -17.21 21.61 4.69
CA TYR A 282 -16.45 21.31 5.89
C TYR A 282 -17.07 22.00 7.12
N GLY A 283 -17.09 21.31 8.26
CA GLY A 283 -17.60 21.86 9.52
C GLY A 283 -18.24 20.79 10.37
N ASN A 284 -19.56 20.65 10.27
CA ASN A 284 -20.35 19.69 11.05
C ASN A 284 -20.69 18.45 10.21
N PRO A 285 -20.03 17.30 10.44
CA PRO A 285 -20.25 16.11 9.61
C PRO A 285 -21.63 15.47 9.84
N PHE A 286 -22.23 15.64 11.02
CA PHE A 286 -23.59 15.18 11.29
C PHE A 286 -24.63 15.96 10.50
N LYS A 287 -24.42 17.27 10.32
CA LYS A 287 -25.23 18.10 9.41
C LYS A 287 -25.08 17.63 7.97
N MET A 288 -23.86 17.33 7.52
CA MET A 288 -23.61 16.85 6.15
C MET A 288 -24.25 15.48 5.89
N GLN A 289 -24.22 14.57 6.87
CA GLN A 289 -24.92 13.28 6.77
C GLN A 289 -26.45 13.44 6.79
N ASN A 290 -26.99 14.37 7.60
CA ASN A 290 -28.41 14.71 7.55
C ASN A 290 -28.82 15.25 6.18
N GLU A 291 -28.06 16.19 5.61
CA GLU A 291 -28.34 16.75 4.28
C GLU A 291 -28.25 15.68 3.18
N LEU A 292 -27.28 14.77 3.26
CA LEU A 292 -27.17 13.64 2.35
C LEU A 292 -28.39 12.72 2.44
N SER A 293 -28.79 12.37 3.67
CA SER A 293 -30.00 11.58 3.93
C SER A 293 -31.26 12.22 3.32
N ARG A 294 -31.42 13.54 3.44
CA ARG A 294 -32.54 14.29 2.84
C ARG A 294 -32.47 14.33 1.32
N ALA A 295 -31.26 14.44 0.76
CA ALA A 295 -31.06 14.43 -0.68
C ALA A 295 -31.41 13.06 -1.29
N ILE A 296 -31.04 11.96 -0.60
CA ILE A 296 -31.37 10.59 -1.00
C ILE A 296 -32.89 10.33 -0.89
N SER A 297 -33.49 10.64 0.25
CA SER A 297 -34.90 10.30 0.52
C SER A 297 -35.90 11.29 -0.10
N GLY A 298 -35.51 12.55 -0.27
CA GLY A 298 -36.42 13.66 -0.55
C GLY A 298 -37.23 14.12 0.68
N GLU A 299 -37.00 13.52 1.85
CA GLU A 299 -37.72 13.82 3.10
C GLU A 299 -36.91 14.83 3.94
N LYS A 300 -37.57 15.50 4.91
CA LYS A 300 -36.93 16.52 5.78
C LYS A 300 -36.50 15.97 7.14
N ASP A 301 -36.50 14.65 7.29
CA ASP A 301 -36.14 13.98 8.54
C ASP A 301 -34.73 14.36 9.01
N VAL A 302 -34.52 14.32 10.33
CA VAL A 302 -33.25 14.63 11.00
C VAL A 302 -32.73 13.35 11.65
N MET A 303 -31.75 12.72 11.00
CA MET A 303 -31.19 11.44 11.40
C MET A 303 -30.22 11.57 12.58
N PHE A 304 -29.32 12.55 12.53
CA PHE A 304 -28.40 12.89 13.62
C PHE A 304 -28.91 14.12 14.37
N ARG A 305 -29.12 13.98 15.68
CA ARG A 305 -29.53 15.09 16.55
C ARG A 305 -28.36 15.51 17.43
N LEU A 306 -27.99 16.79 17.38
CA LEU A 306 -26.93 17.35 18.21
C LEU A 306 -27.42 17.46 19.66
N LEU A 307 -26.52 17.23 20.61
CA LEU A 307 -26.75 17.42 22.03
C LEU A 307 -26.12 18.74 22.47
N GLU A 308 -26.79 19.44 23.37
CA GLU A 308 -26.28 20.67 24.00
C GLU A 308 -25.41 20.30 25.23
N PRO A 309 -24.18 20.83 25.35
CA PRO A 309 -23.33 20.57 26.49
C PRO A 309 -23.65 21.49 27.67
N SER A 310 -23.50 20.96 28.88
CA SER A 310 -23.16 21.76 30.06
C SER A 310 -21.63 21.85 30.21
N ILE A 311 -21.13 23.03 30.55
CA ILE A 311 -19.70 23.28 30.75
C ILE A 311 -19.35 23.10 32.23
N GLU A 312 -18.37 22.23 32.54
CA GLU A 312 -17.72 22.17 33.85
C GLU A 312 -16.27 22.66 33.71
N MET A 313 -15.87 23.64 34.54
CA MET A 313 -14.61 24.36 34.38
C MET A 313 -13.46 23.81 35.25
N GLY A 314 -12.25 23.79 34.68
CA GLY A 314 -10.98 23.70 35.40
C GLY A 314 -10.31 25.08 35.59
N LEU A 315 -8.97 25.12 35.74
CA LEU A 315 -8.21 26.38 35.78
C LEU A 315 -8.20 27.05 34.39
N GLY A 316 -8.96 28.14 34.23
CA GLY A 316 -9.09 28.92 32.98
C GLY A 316 -10.54 29.38 32.75
N GLU A 317 -10.80 30.07 31.63
CA GLU A 317 -12.15 30.41 31.16
C GLU A 317 -12.50 29.59 29.92
N LEU A 318 -13.73 29.04 29.88
CA LEU A 318 -14.30 28.39 28.72
C LEU A 318 -15.70 28.95 28.49
N SER A 319 -15.95 29.48 27.29
CA SER A 319 -17.25 30.04 26.93
C SER A 319 -17.67 29.60 25.54
N THR A 320 -18.98 29.53 25.33
CA THR A 320 -19.57 29.24 24.03
C THR A 320 -19.76 30.52 23.24
N ILE A 321 -19.37 30.50 21.95
CA ILE A 321 -19.50 31.67 21.05
C ILE A 321 -20.63 31.46 20.03
N SER A 322 -21.07 30.23 19.77
CA SER A 322 -22.12 29.94 18.78
C SER A 322 -23.49 29.67 19.42
N GLN A 323 -24.55 30.02 18.69
CA GLN A 323 -25.95 29.79 19.12
C GLN A 323 -26.28 28.30 19.30
N ASP A 324 -25.60 27.41 18.58
CA ASP A 324 -25.78 25.96 18.63
C ASP A 324 -24.88 25.27 19.67
N GLN A 325 -24.12 26.05 20.45
CA GLN A 325 -23.23 25.57 21.49
C GLN A 325 -22.14 24.57 21.06
N THR A 326 -21.58 24.79 19.86
CA THR A 326 -20.55 23.93 19.26
C THR A 326 -19.17 24.60 19.16
N LEU A 327 -19.10 25.92 19.11
CA LEU A 327 -17.87 26.71 19.06
C LEU A 327 -17.51 27.23 20.45
N PHE A 328 -16.33 26.87 20.93
CA PHE A 328 -15.85 27.22 22.26
C PHE A 328 -14.62 28.12 22.17
N HIS A 329 -14.64 29.21 22.93
CA HIS A 329 -13.48 30.03 23.23
C HIS A 329 -12.86 29.57 24.53
N PHE A 330 -11.54 29.44 24.57
CA PHE A 330 -10.82 29.18 25.82
C PHE A 330 -9.77 30.26 26.09
N SER A 331 -9.53 30.52 27.38
CA SER A 331 -8.42 31.34 27.88
C SER A 331 -7.76 30.67 29.08
N ARG A 332 -6.43 30.63 29.09
CA ARG A 332 -5.63 29.94 30.12
C ARG A 332 -4.39 30.71 30.54
N VAL A 333 -3.89 30.35 31.72
CA VAL A 333 -2.65 30.89 32.28
C VAL A 333 -1.44 30.30 31.54
N SER A 334 -0.53 31.18 31.10
CA SER A 334 0.72 30.80 30.43
C SER A 334 1.56 29.86 31.31
N GLY A 335 2.11 28.80 30.71
CA GLY A 335 2.96 27.82 31.40
C GLY A 335 2.22 26.80 32.28
N ALA A 336 0.91 26.95 32.50
CA ALA A 336 0.13 26.04 33.36
C ALA A 336 -0.67 25.05 32.52
N VAL A 337 -0.60 23.75 32.80
CA VAL A 337 -1.48 22.75 32.15
C VAL A 337 -2.94 23.03 32.49
N SER A 338 -3.80 23.12 31.47
CA SER A 338 -5.24 23.41 31.63
C SER A 338 -6.08 22.25 31.12
N THR A 339 -7.17 21.97 31.83
CA THR A 339 -8.11 20.90 31.50
C THR A 339 -9.51 21.49 31.41
N TYR A 340 -10.20 21.20 30.32
CA TYR A 340 -11.57 21.64 30.06
C TYR A 340 -12.47 20.42 29.93
N GLU A 341 -13.67 20.49 30.53
CA GLU A 341 -14.63 19.40 30.49
C GLU A 341 -15.97 19.87 29.91
N LEU A 342 -16.46 19.11 28.94
CA LEU A 342 -17.79 19.28 28.36
C LEU A 342 -18.62 18.05 28.73
N LEU A 343 -19.83 18.27 29.24
CA LEU A 343 -20.74 17.20 29.63
C LEU A 343 -22.03 17.29 28.83
N TRP A 344 -22.45 16.17 28.25
CA TRP A 344 -23.77 16.04 27.65
C TRP A 344 -24.59 15.03 28.45
N ARG A 345 -25.88 15.29 28.60
CA ARG A 345 -26.84 14.30 29.09
C ARG A 345 -27.61 13.73 27.91
N THR A 346 -27.58 12.43 27.73
CA THR A 346 -28.25 11.78 26.59
C THR A 346 -29.77 11.91 26.70
N GLU A 347 -30.41 12.30 25.61
CA GLU A 347 -31.87 12.44 25.56
C GLU A 347 -32.58 11.18 25.04
N ARG A 348 -31.82 10.29 24.38
CA ARG A 348 -32.30 9.09 23.69
C ARG A 348 -31.29 7.96 23.86
N SER A 349 -31.78 6.73 23.86
CA SER A 349 -30.92 5.54 23.78
C SER A 349 -30.52 5.27 22.32
N GLY A 350 -29.29 4.81 22.10
CA GLY A 350 -28.77 4.40 20.79
C GLY A 350 -27.32 4.84 20.54
N PRO A 351 -26.84 4.79 19.29
CA PRO A 351 -25.47 5.16 18.95
C PRO A 351 -25.21 6.65 19.15
N HIS A 352 -24.11 6.97 19.83
CA HIS A 352 -23.63 8.33 20.01
C HIS A 352 -22.25 8.51 19.38
N TYR A 353 -22.00 9.73 18.93
CA TYR A 353 -20.80 10.09 18.18
C TYR A 353 -20.27 11.45 18.61
N LEU A 354 -18.96 11.61 18.51
CA LEU A 354 -18.26 12.86 18.81
C LEU A 354 -17.45 13.32 17.60
N ASN A 355 -17.44 14.61 17.30
CA ASN A 355 -16.54 15.22 16.35
C ASN A 355 -15.85 16.42 17.01
N VAL A 356 -14.52 16.37 17.09
CA VAL A 356 -13.68 17.40 17.73
C VAL A 356 -12.73 18.00 16.70
N ASP A 357 -12.75 19.33 16.56
CA ASP A 357 -11.77 20.09 15.77
C ASP A 357 -11.05 21.08 16.68
N LEU A 358 -9.86 20.70 17.12
CA LEU A 358 -8.98 21.50 17.96
C LEU A 358 -8.29 22.65 17.22
N ARG A 359 -8.55 22.85 15.91
CA ARG A 359 -7.95 23.93 15.10
C ARG A 359 -6.42 24.03 15.19
N GLY A 360 -5.76 22.90 15.40
CA GLY A 360 -4.30 22.79 15.47
C GLY A 360 -3.68 23.19 16.82
N HIS A 361 -4.48 23.34 17.88
CA HIS A 361 -3.96 23.58 19.23
C HIS A 361 -3.23 22.35 19.78
N GLN A 362 -2.14 22.58 20.51
CA GLN A 362 -1.36 21.52 21.15
C GLN A 362 -2.10 20.99 22.39
N VAL A 363 -2.43 19.70 22.36
CA VAL A 363 -3.10 19.03 23.47
C VAL A 363 -2.37 17.74 23.84
N ASN A 364 -2.27 17.49 25.13
CA ASN A 364 -1.72 16.26 25.66
C ASN A 364 -2.70 15.09 25.46
N ARG A 365 -3.97 15.30 25.80
CA ARG A 365 -5.02 14.25 25.83
C ARG A 365 -6.38 14.82 25.44
N VAL A 366 -7.12 14.05 24.65
CA VAL A 366 -8.56 14.23 24.40
C VAL A 366 -9.23 12.89 24.60
N GLU A 367 -10.16 12.81 25.55
CA GLU A 367 -10.81 11.57 25.93
C GLU A 367 -12.28 11.82 26.26
N ALA A 368 -13.15 10.92 25.80
CA ALA A 368 -14.53 10.87 26.23
C ALA A 368 -14.71 9.72 27.25
N ASP A 369 -15.46 9.99 28.31
CA ASP A 369 -15.90 9.01 29.31
C ASP A 369 -17.41 8.81 29.18
N VAL A 370 -17.83 7.55 29.03
CA VAL A 370 -19.23 7.14 28.93
C VAL A 370 -19.50 6.06 29.97
N GLU A 371 -19.98 6.48 31.15
CA GLU A 371 -20.20 5.61 32.32
C GLU A 371 -18.93 4.86 32.77
N GLY A 372 -17.79 5.54 32.80
CA GLY A 372 -16.49 4.97 33.19
C GLY A 372 -15.74 4.26 32.07
N ARG A 373 -16.36 4.10 30.89
CA ARG A 373 -15.72 3.57 29.67
C ARG A 373 -15.00 4.68 28.95
N ARG A 374 -13.70 4.51 28.68
CA ARG A 374 -12.85 5.58 28.12
C ARG A 374 -12.64 5.39 26.63
N VAL A 375 -13.01 6.41 25.86
CA VAL A 375 -12.81 6.47 24.41
C VAL A 375 -11.78 7.55 24.09
N THR A 376 -10.64 7.13 23.56
CA THR A 376 -9.60 8.06 23.12
C THR A 376 -10.02 8.73 21.81
N VAL A 377 -9.93 10.05 21.77
CA VAL A 377 -10.21 10.85 20.57
C VAL A 377 -8.89 11.21 19.88
N ASP A 378 -8.80 10.98 18.57
CA ASP A 378 -7.59 11.29 17.79
C ASP A 378 -7.36 12.82 17.75
N LYS A 379 -6.37 13.29 18.51
CA LYS A 379 -5.99 14.71 18.58
C LYS A 379 -5.32 15.25 17.31
N GLY A 380 -4.78 14.37 16.47
CA GLY A 380 -4.01 14.74 15.27
C GLY A 380 -4.83 14.70 13.98
N LYS A 381 -6.02 14.08 14.00
CA LYS A 381 -6.87 13.94 12.81
C LYS A 381 -8.30 14.34 13.08
N LYS A 382 -8.83 15.18 12.19
CA LYS A 382 -10.24 15.57 12.13
C LYS A 382 -11.07 14.39 11.65
N GLY A 383 -12.13 14.05 12.38
CA GLY A 383 -13.08 12.99 12.02
C GLY A 383 -14.12 12.76 13.10
N ILE A 384 -15.00 11.79 12.88
CA ILE A 384 -15.95 11.31 13.90
C ILE A 384 -15.26 10.25 14.78
N THR A 385 -15.63 10.21 16.05
CA THR A 385 -15.29 9.15 17.02
C THR A 385 -16.60 8.51 17.48
N GLU A 386 -16.69 7.18 17.40
CA GLU A 386 -17.82 6.40 17.90
C GLU A 386 -17.74 6.30 19.44
N LEU A 387 -18.85 6.56 20.12
CA LEU A 387 -18.97 6.43 21.59
C LEU A 387 -19.73 5.15 22.00
N GLY A 388 -20.19 4.38 21.00
CA GLY A 388 -21.02 3.19 21.18
C GLY A 388 -22.49 3.51 21.45
N SER A 389 -23.25 2.48 21.81
CA SER A 389 -24.62 2.58 22.29
C SER A 389 -24.62 3.14 23.71
N VAL A 390 -25.42 4.18 23.92
CA VAL A 390 -25.55 4.86 25.21
C VAL A 390 -27.03 4.94 25.55
N GLU A 391 -27.38 4.60 26.79
CA GLU A 391 -28.76 4.68 27.27
C GLU A 391 -29.19 6.12 27.52
N LYS A 392 -30.50 6.37 27.46
CA LYS A 392 -31.08 7.67 27.80
C LYS A 392 -30.79 8.06 29.25
N GLY A 393 -30.40 9.32 29.46
CA GLY A 393 -30.17 9.93 30.76
C GLY A 393 -28.76 9.76 31.30
N VAL A 394 -27.91 9.01 30.60
CA VAL A 394 -26.48 8.83 30.86
C VAL A 394 -25.71 10.10 30.51
N SER A 395 -24.60 10.35 31.23
CA SER A 395 -23.71 11.48 30.93
C SER A 395 -22.52 11.03 30.07
N ILE A 396 -22.20 11.84 29.06
CA ILE A 396 -20.99 11.75 28.25
C ILE A 396 -20.08 12.90 28.66
N ARG A 397 -18.88 12.63 29.14
CA ARG A 397 -17.89 13.66 29.56
C ARG A 397 -16.72 13.68 28.59
N LEU A 398 -16.49 14.79 27.90
CA LEU A 398 -15.27 15.02 27.11
C LEU A 398 -14.27 15.84 27.92
N THR A 399 -13.07 15.31 28.10
CA THR A 399 -11.94 15.99 28.74
C THR A 399 -10.89 16.37 27.70
N ILE A 400 -10.56 17.66 27.61
CA ILE A 400 -9.51 18.22 26.74
C ILE A 400 -8.40 18.79 27.62
N LYS A 401 -7.20 18.21 27.54
CA LYS A 401 -6.04 18.62 28.33
C LYS A 401 -4.97 19.27 27.44
N PHE A 402 -4.77 20.57 27.60
CA PHE A 402 -3.78 21.34 26.83
C PHE A 402 -2.35 21.17 27.36
N GLU A 403 -1.35 21.31 26.48
CA GLU A 403 0.07 21.28 26.84
C GLU A 403 0.52 22.59 27.49
N SER A 404 1.53 22.59 28.37
CA SER A 404 1.96 23.80 29.10
C SER A 404 2.39 24.97 28.19
N ASP A 405 2.89 24.66 27.00
CA ASP A 405 3.35 25.59 25.96
C ASP A 405 2.30 25.88 24.88
N ALA A 406 1.11 25.26 24.94
CA ALA A 406 0.04 25.60 24.00
C ALA A 406 -0.42 27.05 24.18
N LYS A 407 -1.03 27.61 23.12
CA LYS A 407 -1.52 29.00 23.11
C LYS A 407 -2.41 29.30 24.33
N THR A 408 -2.31 30.53 24.83
CA THR A 408 -3.08 31.00 25.99
C THR A 408 -4.53 31.29 25.68
N GLU A 409 -4.87 31.49 24.42
CA GLU A 409 -6.24 31.72 23.95
C GLU A 409 -6.49 31.08 22.60
N GLY A 410 -7.75 30.77 22.30
CA GLY A 410 -8.14 30.28 20.99
C GLY A 410 -9.54 29.69 20.97
N GLU A 411 -9.86 29.07 19.84
CA GLU A 411 -11.15 28.44 19.61
C GLU A 411 -10.99 26.98 19.20
N PHE A 412 -11.96 26.14 19.59
CA PHE A 412 -12.13 24.78 19.08
C PHE A 412 -13.63 24.48 18.88
N VAL A 413 -13.91 23.46 18.08
CA VAL A 413 -15.29 23.05 17.77
C VAL A 413 -15.53 21.64 18.29
N VAL A 414 -16.67 21.42 18.94
CA VAL A 414 -17.12 20.09 19.37
C VAL A 414 -18.58 19.88 18.99
N HIS A 415 -18.86 18.75 18.37
CA HIS A 415 -20.20 18.27 18.12
C HIS A 415 -20.39 16.91 18.79
N CYS A 416 -21.42 16.77 19.62
CA CYS A 416 -21.91 15.48 20.12
C CYS A 416 -23.27 15.21 19.48
N ALA A 417 -23.47 14.01 18.92
CA ALA A 417 -24.71 13.67 18.24
C ALA A 417 -25.19 12.25 18.57
N SER A 418 -26.52 12.09 18.61
CA SER A 418 -27.20 10.78 18.66
C SER A 418 -27.79 10.43 17.30
N LEU A 419 -27.71 9.17 16.92
CA LEU A 419 -28.32 8.63 15.69
C LEU A 419 -29.72 8.06 15.96
N ASP A 420 -30.69 8.46 15.14
CA ASP A 420 -32.03 7.87 15.15
C ASP A 420 -32.05 6.56 14.33
N THR A 421 -31.93 5.43 15.02
CA THR A 421 -31.90 4.09 14.40
C THR A 421 -33.23 3.70 13.76
N GLN A 422 -34.36 4.27 14.19
CA GLN A 422 -35.66 4.02 13.54
C GLN A 422 -35.74 4.71 12.19
N LEU A 423 -35.24 5.94 12.07
CA LEU A 423 -35.12 6.62 10.78
C LEU A 423 -34.12 5.90 9.87
N LEU A 424 -32.99 5.43 10.39
CA LEU A 424 -32.05 4.61 9.62
C LEU A 424 -32.71 3.33 9.08
N LYS A 425 -33.47 2.63 9.93
CA LYS A 425 -34.24 1.42 9.53
C LYS A 425 -35.26 1.71 8.44
N LYS A 426 -36.01 2.81 8.57
CA LYS A 426 -36.97 3.27 7.56
C LYS A 426 -36.26 3.50 6.22
N MET A 427 -35.11 4.16 6.23
CA MET A 427 -34.33 4.42 5.02
C MET A 427 -33.75 3.15 4.40
N SER A 428 -33.19 2.25 5.22
CA SER A 428 -32.71 0.95 4.77
C SER A 428 -33.82 0.17 4.06
N SER A 429 -35.02 0.12 4.66
CA SER A 429 -36.18 -0.56 4.08
C SER A 429 -36.60 0.05 2.74
N ARG A 430 -36.53 1.38 2.59
CA ARG A 430 -36.83 2.08 1.34
C ARG A 430 -35.78 1.84 0.27
N ALA A 431 -34.50 1.84 0.64
CA ALA A 431 -33.40 1.51 -0.27
C ALA A 431 -33.50 0.06 -0.77
N GLU A 432 -33.89 -0.87 0.11
CA GLU A 432 -34.13 -2.26 -0.25
C GLU A 432 -35.35 -2.44 -1.18
N ALA A 433 -36.44 -1.72 -0.94
CA ALA A 433 -37.62 -1.72 -1.82
C ALA A 433 -37.29 -1.19 -3.24
N ASN A 434 -36.34 -0.26 -3.33
CA ASN A 434 -35.88 0.37 -4.58
C ASN A 434 -34.51 -0.18 -5.03
N ARG A 435 -34.15 -1.39 -4.61
CA ARG A 435 -32.80 -1.95 -4.84
C ARG A 435 -32.51 -2.21 -6.31
N PHE A 436 -31.24 -2.05 -6.66
CA PHE A 436 -30.64 -2.75 -7.79
C PHE A 436 -30.27 -4.18 -7.37
N THR A 437 -30.87 -5.15 -8.01
CA THR A 437 -30.59 -6.58 -7.81
C THR A 437 -29.50 -7.00 -8.78
N LEU A 438 -28.32 -7.32 -8.24
CA LEU A 438 -27.20 -7.82 -9.01
C LEU A 438 -27.52 -9.20 -9.60
N SER A 439 -27.37 -9.31 -10.92
CA SER A 439 -27.37 -10.58 -11.64
C SER A 439 -25.96 -11.12 -11.83
N SER A 440 -24.97 -10.24 -11.94
CA SER A 440 -23.55 -10.57 -11.94
C SER A 440 -22.72 -9.43 -11.37
N PHE A 441 -21.61 -9.78 -10.71
CA PHE A 441 -20.68 -8.83 -10.11
C PHE A 441 -19.24 -9.32 -10.30
N TYR A 442 -18.39 -8.43 -10.81
CA TYR A 442 -16.95 -8.59 -10.99
C TYR A 442 -16.27 -7.27 -10.62
N GLU A 443 -14.95 -7.29 -10.44
CA GLU A 443 -14.16 -6.13 -10.04
C GLU A 443 -14.21 -4.98 -11.06
N ASP A 444 -14.40 -5.31 -12.35
CA ASP A 444 -14.40 -4.37 -13.47
C ASP A 444 -15.79 -4.17 -14.12
N ARG A 445 -16.82 -4.90 -13.68
CA ARG A 445 -18.17 -4.79 -14.25
C ARG A 445 -19.23 -5.40 -13.36
N PHE A 446 -20.45 -4.87 -13.45
CA PHE A 446 -21.61 -5.49 -12.85
C PHE A 446 -22.88 -5.22 -13.65
N PHE A 447 -23.82 -6.14 -13.54
CA PHE A 447 -25.09 -6.09 -14.27
C PHE A 447 -26.23 -6.55 -13.38
N GLY A 448 -27.42 -5.99 -13.60
CA GLY A 448 -28.59 -6.33 -12.82
C GLY A 448 -29.84 -5.60 -13.28
N VAL A 449 -30.87 -5.72 -12.45
CA VAL A 449 -32.19 -5.12 -12.67
C VAL A 449 -32.54 -4.22 -11.49
N ILE A 450 -33.13 -3.07 -11.77
CA ILE A 450 -33.67 -2.15 -10.77
C ILE A 450 -35.13 -1.87 -11.06
N ARG A 451 -35.94 -1.82 -10.01
CA ARG A 451 -37.32 -1.36 -10.09
C ARG A 451 -37.42 -0.02 -9.36
N ALA A 452 -37.57 1.06 -10.13
CA ALA A 452 -37.77 2.39 -9.59
C ALA A 452 -39.26 2.65 -9.35
N GLU A 453 -39.65 2.95 -8.12
CA GLU A 453 -41.05 3.24 -7.76
C GLU A 453 -41.55 4.56 -8.35
N GLN A 454 -40.65 5.48 -8.68
CA GLN A 454 -40.92 6.81 -9.24
C GLN A 454 -39.72 7.29 -10.07
N ASP A 455 -39.95 8.32 -10.89
CA ASP A 455 -38.87 9.05 -11.56
C ASP A 455 -37.85 9.58 -10.53
N GLY A 456 -36.56 9.42 -10.83
CA GLY A 456 -35.51 9.73 -9.87
C GLY A 456 -34.11 9.46 -10.42
N HIS A 457 -33.21 9.07 -9.53
CA HIS A 457 -31.85 8.66 -9.88
C HIS A 457 -31.48 7.35 -9.20
N ILE A 458 -30.65 6.55 -9.84
CA ILE A 458 -29.96 5.42 -9.22
C ILE A 458 -28.71 6.00 -8.55
N LEU A 459 -28.60 5.88 -7.24
CA LEU A 459 -27.38 6.17 -6.51
C LEU A 459 -26.53 4.90 -6.46
N ILE A 460 -25.25 4.99 -6.79
CA ILE A 460 -24.27 3.90 -6.64
C ILE A 460 -23.33 4.27 -5.49
N SER A 461 -23.25 3.41 -4.47
CA SER A 461 -22.46 3.64 -3.24
C SER A 461 -20.95 3.36 -3.41
N MET A 462 -20.45 3.45 -4.64
CA MET A 462 -19.02 3.35 -4.97
C MET A 462 -18.45 4.74 -5.24
N PRO A 463 -17.25 5.07 -4.73
CA PRO A 463 -16.53 6.26 -5.12
C PRO A 463 -16.33 6.32 -6.64
N TYR A 464 -16.54 7.50 -7.22
CA TYR A 464 -16.37 7.78 -8.63
C TYR A 464 -14.92 7.56 -9.06
N ASP A 465 -14.78 6.95 -10.23
CA ASP A 465 -13.55 6.91 -11.02
C ASP A 465 -13.89 7.18 -12.48
N PRO A 466 -13.11 8.00 -13.21
CA PRO A 466 -13.37 8.30 -14.62
C PRO A 466 -13.32 7.08 -15.56
N GLY A 467 -12.81 5.92 -15.11
CA GLY A 467 -12.85 4.69 -15.88
C GLY A 467 -14.23 4.02 -15.98
N TRP A 468 -15.23 4.45 -15.21
CA TRP A 468 -16.58 3.87 -15.25
C TRP A 468 -17.41 4.36 -16.43
N SER A 469 -18.20 3.45 -16.99
CA SER A 469 -19.21 3.69 -18.03
C SER A 469 -20.50 2.95 -17.71
N ALA A 470 -21.63 3.52 -18.09
CA ALA A 470 -22.96 3.02 -17.73
C ALA A 470 -23.87 2.86 -18.96
N LYS A 471 -24.77 1.87 -18.90
CA LYS A 471 -25.89 1.74 -19.83
C LYS A 471 -27.17 1.42 -19.06
N ILE A 472 -28.28 2.05 -19.46
CA ILE A 472 -29.63 1.73 -19.00
C ILE A 472 -30.40 1.16 -20.19
N ASP A 473 -30.99 -0.02 -20.04
CA ASP A 473 -31.74 -0.71 -21.11
C ASP A 473 -30.95 -0.90 -22.41
N GLY A 474 -29.63 -1.09 -22.26
CA GLY A 474 -28.69 -1.29 -23.38
C GLY A 474 -28.16 0.01 -24.00
N GLU A 475 -28.78 1.16 -23.69
CA GLU A 475 -28.38 2.46 -24.22
C GLU A 475 -27.36 3.16 -23.32
N PRO A 476 -26.26 3.72 -23.88
CA PRO A 476 -25.29 4.50 -23.10
C PRO A 476 -25.95 5.66 -22.36
N THR A 477 -25.59 5.84 -21.10
CA THR A 477 -26.09 6.94 -20.26
C THR A 477 -24.93 7.65 -19.55
N THR A 478 -25.12 8.95 -19.31
CA THR A 478 -24.12 9.79 -18.64
C THR A 478 -24.16 9.54 -17.13
N ILE A 479 -23.01 9.25 -16.54
CA ILE A 479 -22.85 9.19 -15.09
C ILE A 479 -22.72 10.63 -14.57
N GLU A 480 -23.67 11.05 -13.75
CA GLU A 480 -23.58 12.30 -13.00
C GLU A 480 -22.81 12.07 -11.70
N ILE A 481 -22.02 13.06 -11.28
CA ILE A 481 -21.14 12.95 -10.11
C ILE A 481 -21.65 13.92 -9.05
N ILE A 482 -22.03 13.40 -7.89
CA ILE A 482 -22.42 14.23 -6.74
C ILE A 482 -21.22 14.48 -5.84
N ASP A 483 -21.02 15.73 -5.46
CA ASP A 483 -19.96 16.19 -4.57
C ASP A 483 -18.54 15.70 -4.95
N GLY A 484 -18.30 15.47 -6.25
CA GLY A 484 -17.04 14.94 -6.79
C GLY A 484 -16.73 13.49 -6.39
N ALA A 485 -17.67 12.78 -5.76
CA ALA A 485 -17.41 11.55 -5.02
C ALA A 485 -18.30 10.37 -5.38
N LEU A 486 -19.62 10.51 -5.51
CA LEU A 486 -20.53 9.38 -5.79
C LEU A 486 -21.15 9.50 -7.17
N MET A 487 -21.52 8.35 -7.74
CA MET A 487 -22.12 8.25 -9.06
C MET A 487 -23.64 8.18 -8.95
N VAL A 488 -24.34 8.97 -9.77
CA VAL A 488 -25.80 8.90 -9.92
C VAL A 488 -26.18 8.83 -11.39
N LEU A 489 -27.28 8.13 -11.68
CA LEU A 489 -27.78 7.90 -13.04
C LEU A 489 -29.28 8.22 -13.10
N PRO A 490 -29.77 9.00 -14.06
CA PRO A 490 -31.20 9.27 -14.18
C PRO A 490 -31.97 7.98 -14.50
N VAL A 491 -33.11 7.78 -13.86
CA VAL A 491 -33.98 6.61 -14.10
C VAL A 491 -35.45 7.02 -14.08
N LYS A 492 -36.23 6.40 -14.97
CA LYS A 492 -37.68 6.57 -15.01
C LYS A 492 -38.36 5.58 -14.10
N GLN A 493 -39.61 5.87 -13.73
CA GLN A 493 -40.45 4.89 -13.05
C GLN A 493 -40.60 3.63 -13.91
N GLY A 494 -40.33 2.46 -13.32
CA GLY A 494 -40.43 1.19 -14.03
C GLY A 494 -39.31 0.21 -13.67
N GLU A 495 -39.25 -0.87 -14.45
CA GLU A 495 -38.17 -1.86 -14.37
C GLU A 495 -37.15 -1.57 -15.46
N HIS A 496 -35.87 -1.51 -15.07
CA HIS A 496 -34.77 -1.16 -15.95
C HIS A 496 -33.59 -2.10 -15.71
N THR A 497 -32.83 -2.34 -16.77
CA THR A 497 -31.53 -3.00 -16.66
C THR A 497 -30.43 -1.96 -16.54
N LEU A 498 -29.44 -2.22 -15.68
CA LEU A 498 -28.24 -1.38 -15.56
C LEU A 498 -27.00 -2.24 -15.75
N SER A 499 -26.13 -1.81 -16.67
CA SER A 499 -24.79 -2.38 -16.85
C SER A 499 -23.73 -1.33 -16.57
N MET A 500 -22.76 -1.66 -15.72
CA MET A 500 -21.60 -0.82 -15.42
C MET A 500 -20.33 -1.54 -15.86
N ASN A 501 -19.42 -0.84 -16.52
CA ASN A 501 -18.12 -1.38 -16.96
C ASN A 501 -17.00 -0.38 -16.67
N PHE A 502 -15.86 -0.89 -16.22
CA PHE A 502 -14.69 -0.12 -15.84
C PHE A 502 -13.50 -0.43 -16.74
N VAL A 503 -12.84 0.61 -17.24
CA VAL A 503 -11.54 0.52 -17.90
C VAL A 503 -10.65 1.64 -17.38
N PRO A 504 -9.46 1.35 -16.83
CA PRO A 504 -8.55 2.39 -16.36
C PRO A 504 -8.22 3.41 -17.45
N VAL A 505 -8.25 4.70 -17.09
CA VAL A 505 -7.89 5.78 -18.01
C VAL A 505 -6.46 5.56 -18.52
N GLY A 506 -6.30 5.58 -19.85
CA GLY A 506 -5.01 5.37 -20.52
C GLY A 506 -4.62 3.91 -20.75
N PHE A 507 -5.42 2.93 -20.35
CA PHE A 507 -5.14 1.50 -20.58
C PHE A 507 -4.84 1.20 -22.06
N PHE A 508 -5.74 1.59 -22.97
CA PHE A 508 -5.54 1.38 -24.41
C PHE A 508 -4.36 2.18 -24.97
N THR A 509 -4.12 3.39 -24.49
CA THR A 509 -2.94 4.20 -24.88
C THR A 509 -1.65 3.47 -24.51
N GLY A 510 -1.54 2.98 -23.27
CA GLY A 510 -0.40 2.21 -22.80
C GLY A 510 -0.22 0.90 -23.57
N LEU A 511 -1.32 0.22 -23.91
CA LEU A 511 -1.30 -0.99 -24.73
C LEU A 511 -0.75 -0.71 -26.13
N TYR A 512 -1.24 0.31 -26.83
CA TYR A 512 -0.77 0.66 -28.17
C TYR A 512 0.71 1.06 -28.19
N VAL A 513 1.16 1.83 -27.19
CA VAL A 513 2.58 2.19 -27.04
C VAL A 513 3.45 0.95 -26.80
N SER A 514 3.00 0.04 -25.93
CA SER A 514 3.75 -1.17 -25.59
C SER A 514 3.87 -2.13 -26.79
N VAL A 515 2.77 -2.35 -27.52
CA VAL A 515 2.77 -3.17 -28.75
C VAL A 515 3.64 -2.53 -29.82
N GLY A 516 3.55 -1.21 -30.02
CA GLY A 516 4.41 -0.49 -30.96
C GLY A 516 5.90 -0.60 -30.60
N ALA A 517 6.25 -0.42 -29.33
CA ALA A 517 7.63 -0.54 -28.86
C ALA A 517 8.17 -1.97 -29.03
N LEU A 518 7.36 -2.99 -28.74
CA LEU A 518 7.73 -4.39 -28.94
C LEU A 518 7.94 -4.70 -30.43
N ALA A 519 7.08 -4.19 -31.31
CA ALA A 519 7.25 -4.35 -32.75
C ALA A 519 8.57 -3.72 -33.24
N ILE A 520 8.90 -2.52 -32.78
CA ILE A 520 10.19 -1.86 -33.09
C ILE A 520 11.37 -2.69 -32.59
N LEU A 521 11.32 -3.21 -31.36
CA LEU A 521 12.37 -4.05 -30.79
C LEU A 521 12.58 -5.32 -31.61
N ILE A 522 11.50 -6.00 -32.01
CA ILE A 522 11.55 -7.20 -32.87
C ILE A 522 12.19 -6.87 -34.22
N ILE A 523 11.83 -5.75 -34.83
CA ILE A 523 12.44 -5.29 -36.09
C ILE A 523 13.95 -5.04 -35.91
N LEU A 524 14.37 -4.40 -34.82
CA LEU A 524 15.79 -4.15 -34.52
C LEU A 524 16.57 -5.45 -34.29
N LEU A 525 16.00 -6.42 -33.59
CA LEU A 525 16.62 -7.73 -33.37
C LEU A 525 16.73 -8.52 -34.68
N ILE A 526 15.70 -8.53 -35.51
CA ILE A 526 15.75 -9.21 -36.81
C ILE A 526 16.78 -8.54 -37.72
N THR A 527 16.79 -7.22 -37.80
CA THR A 527 17.75 -6.49 -38.64
C THR A 527 19.19 -6.70 -38.18
N THR A 528 19.47 -6.65 -36.87
CA THR A 528 20.81 -6.95 -36.34
C THR A 528 21.24 -8.39 -36.61
N LEU A 529 20.34 -9.37 -36.45
CA LEU A 529 20.63 -10.77 -36.79
C LEU A 529 20.88 -10.97 -38.29
N VAL A 530 20.10 -10.33 -39.16
CA VAL A 530 20.28 -10.39 -40.61
C VAL A 530 21.61 -9.73 -41.02
N LEU A 531 21.92 -8.56 -40.46
CA LEU A 531 23.18 -7.86 -40.72
C LEU A 531 24.38 -8.66 -40.20
N HIS A 532 24.28 -9.27 -39.01
CA HIS A 532 25.34 -10.11 -38.47
C HIS A 532 25.54 -11.38 -39.30
N ARG A 533 24.46 -12.03 -39.76
CA ARG A 533 24.54 -13.17 -40.69
C ARG A 533 25.17 -12.79 -42.03
N LYS A 534 24.80 -11.62 -42.59
CA LYS A 534 25.41 -11.12 -43.83
C LYS A 534 26.90 -10.83 -43.64
N LYS A 535 27.27 -10.12 -42.57
CA LYS A 535 28.66 -9.81 -42.26
C LYS A 535 29.49 -11.07 -42.03
N LYS A 536 28.95 -12.06 -41.30
CA LYS A 536 29.60 -13.36 -41.13
C LYS A 536 29.74 -14.10 -42.45
N ALA A 537 28.72 -14.09 -43.32
CA ALA A 537 28.80 -14.70 -44.64
C ALA A 537 29.82 -13.99 -45.56
N GLU A 538 29.97 -12.67 -45.46
CA GLU A 538 31.02 -11.89 -46.15
C GLU A 538 32.42 -12.20 -45.60
N GLU A 539 32.59 -12.29 -44.28
CA GLU A 539 33.83 -12.71 -43.62
C GLU A 539 34.22 -14.16 -44.00
N ASP A 540 33.25 -15.08 -44.01
CA ASP A 540 33.42 -16.49 -44.43
C ASP A 540 33.73 -16.60 -45.95
N ALA A 541 33.26 -15.65 -46.78
CA ALA A 541 33.55 -15.61 -48.21
C ALA A 541 34.94 -15.04 -48.52
N LEU A 542 35.39 -14.01 -47.79
CA LEU A 542 36.75 -13.47 -47.91
C LEU A 542 37.81 -14.47 -47.45
N THR A 543 37.56 -15.20 -46.34
CA THR A 543 38.48 -16.24 -45.87
C THR A 543 38.60 -17.42 -46.86
N LYS A 544 37.55 -17.71 -47.64
CA LYS A 544 37.60 -18.71 -48.71
C LYS A 544 38.28 -18.23 -50.00
N SER A 545 38.36 -16.91 -50.26
CA SER A 545 39.02 -16.40 -51.47
C SER A 545 40.53 -16.21 -51.32
N ASP A 546 41.04 -16.05 -50.09
CA ASP A 546 42.47 -15.82 -49.82
C ASP A 546 43.32 -17.10 -49.73
N HIS A 547 42.68 -18.29 -49.68
CA HIS A 547 43.37 -19.58 -49.76
C HIS A 547 42.64 -20.60 -50.65
N PRO A 548 42.73 -20.48 -51.99
CA PRO A 548 42.39 -21.57 -52.86
C PRO A 548 43.60 -22.54 -52.92
N GLU A 549 43.41 -23.75 -52.36
CA GLU A 549 44.15 -25.00 -52.67
C GLU A 549 45.18 -25.62 -51.69
N GLU A 550 45.39 -25.15 -50.45
CA GLU A 550 46.29 -25.90 -49.51
C GLU A 550 45.61 -26.59 -48.30
N GLU A 551 44.44 -26.15 -47.81
CA GLU A 551 43.81 -26.78 -46.63
C GLU A 551 43.11 -28.13 -46.93
N GLY A 552 42.59 -28.33 -48.14
CA GLY A 552 41.88 -29.57 -48.50
C GLY A 552 42.78 -30.80 -48.66
N ARG A 553 44.11 -30.62 -48.75
CA ARG A 553 45.05 -31.71 -49.00
C ARG A 553 45.78 -32.18 -47.73
N MET A 554 45.89 -31.32 -46.72
CA MET A 554 46.55 -31.63 -45.45
C MET A 554 45.57 -32.26 -44.44
N ASP A 555 44.30 -31.84 -44.44
CA ASP A 555 43.26 -32.41 -43.57
C ASP A 555 42.86 -33.83 -43.99
N ASP A 556 42.76 -34.12 -45.29
CA ASP A 556 42.42 -35.48 -45.77
C ASP A 556 43.56 -36.48 -45.50
N ALA A 557 44.83 -36.07 -45.63
CA ALA A 557 45.96 -36.94 -45.31
C ALA A 557 46.08 -37.21 -43.80
N PHE A 558 45.89 -36.17 -42.96
CA PHE A 558 45.91 -36.31 -41.51
C PHE A 558 44.73 -37.15 -41.00
N PHE A 559 43.52 -36.97 -41.53
CA PHE A 559 42.36 -37.78 -41.16
C PHE A 559 42.47 -39.23 -41.64
N GLN A 560 43.02 -39.48 -42.83
CA GLN A 560 43.29 -40.85 -43.31
C GLN A 560 44.33 -41.56 -42.43
N GLU A 561 45.38 -40.85 -41.99
CA GLU A 561 46.36 -41.40 -41.06
C GLU A 561 45.76 -41.66 -39.66
N LEU A 562 44.88 -40.78 -39.17
CA LEU A 562 44.16 -40.99 -37.91
C LEU A 562 43.18 -42.17 -37.97
N ILE A 563 42.51 -42.37 -39.12
CA ILE A 563 41.63 -43.52 -39.36
C ILE A 563 42.45 -44.81 -39.44
N ALA A 564 43.61 -44.80 -40.11
CA ALA A 564 44.51 -45.94 -40.17
C ALA A 564 45.06 -46.33 -38.79
N GLN A 565 45.53 -45.35 -38.00
CA GLN A 565 45.98 -45.59 -36.62
C GLN A 565 44.86 -46.12 -35.72
N LYS A 566 43.63 -45.63 -35.88
CA LYS A 566 42.46 -46.13 -35.15
C LYS A 566 42.13 -47.57 -35.55
N ALA A 567 42.21 -47.91 -36.83
CA ALA A 567 41.98 -49.27 -37.31
C ALA A 567 43.03 -50.24 -36.77
N GLU A 568 44.31 -49.85 -36.78
CA GLU A 568 45.42 -50.63 -36.23
C GLU A 568 45.27 -50.84 -34.70
N MET A 569 44.90 -49.78 -33.98
CA MET A 569 44.63 -49.87 -32.54
C MET A 569 43.43 -50.76 -32.22
N THR A 570 42.38 -50.72 -33.06
CA THR A 570 41.19 -51.57 -32.90
C THR A 570 41.51 -53.04 -33.18
N ALA A 571 42.32 -53.33 -34.21
CA ALA A 571 42.80 -54.68 -34.50
C ALA A 571 43.68 -55.23 -33.38
N LYS A 572 44.56 -54.39 -32.81
CA LYS A 572 45.42 -54.76 -31.67
C LYS A 572 44.62 -55.01 -30.38
N ILE A 573 43.53 -54.26 -30.16
CA ILE A 573 42.61 -54.50 -29.04
C ILE A 573 41.82 -55.80 -29.24
N ALA A 574 41.41 -56.10 -30.48
CA ALA A 574 40.72 -57.34 -30.81
C ALA A 574 41.63 -58.56 -30.59
N SER A 575 42.88 -58.52 -31.06
CA SER A 575 43.84 -59.62 -30.84
C SER A 575 44.18 -59.80 -29.35
N LEU A 576 44.29 -58.71 -28.58
CA LEU A 576 44.49 -58.79 -27.13
C LEU A 576 43.27 -59.33 -26.37
N ARG A 577 42.06 -59.16 -26.91
CA ARG A 577 40.83 -59.77 -26.37
C ARG A 577 40.79 -61.26 -26.68
N GLU A 578 41.10 -61.64 -27.91
CA GLU A 578 41.14 -63.05 -28.34
C GLU A 578 42.24 -63.84 -27.61
N ASP A 579 43.43 -63.25 -27.41
CA ASP A 579 44.50 -63.83 -26.59
C ASP A 579 44.10 -63.96 -25.10
N ARG A 580 43.24 -63.07 -24.61
CA ARG A 580 42.76 -63.11 -23.23
C ARG A 580 41.62 -64.11 -23.05
N GLU A 581 40.71 -64.20 -24.00
CA GLU A 581 39.64 -65.22 -24.03
C GLU A 581 40.25 -66.62 -24.17
N ASN A 582 41.24 -66.82 -25.05
CA ASN A 582 41.96 -68.09 -25.17
C ASN A 582 42.73 -68.47 -23.89
N LYS A 583 43.33 -67.49 -23.18
CA LYS A 583 43.98 -67.74 -21.88
C LYS A 583 43.01 -67.99 -20.74
N GLU A 584 41.82 -67.40 -20.77
CA GLU A 584 40.75 -67.66 -19.80
C GLU A 584 40.11 -69.04 -20.06
N GLU A 585 39.99 -69.49 -21.32
CA GLU A 585 39.55 -70.86 -21.67
C GLU A 585 40.59 -71.93 -21.34
N GLU A 586 41.90 -71.69 -21.52
CA GLU A 586 42.98 -72.59 -21.06
C GLU A 586 43.11 -72.68 -19.52
N GLN A 587 42.54 -71.72 -18.76
CA GLN A 587 42.49 -71.77 -17.29
C GLN A 587 41.21 -72.42 -16.74
N LEU A 588 40.19 -72.64 -17.60
CA LEU A 588 38.91 -73.26 -17.26
C LEU A 588 38.76 -74.69 -17.78
N ALA A 589 39.72 -75.20 -18.55
CA ALA A 589 39.91 -76.61 -18.93
C ALA A 589 41.04 -77.24 -18.10
#